data_AF-A0A7K7W151-F1
#
_entry.id   AF-A0A7K7W151-F1
#
_cell.length_a   1.000
_cell.length_b   1.000
_cell.length_c   1.000
_cell.angle_alpha   90.00
_cell.angle_beta   90.00
_cell.angle_gamma   90.00
#
_symmetry.space_group_name_H-M   'P 1'
#
loop_
_entity.id
_entity.type
_entity.pdbx_description
1 polymer ?
#
loop_
_entity_poly.entity_id
_entity_poly.type
_entity_poly.pdbx_seq_one_letter_code
_entity_poly.pdbx_strand_id
1 'polypeptide(L)'
;LLQGKLFDSTVADEGTWTLEDRKLIRIVLTKTNRDAGNCWTSLLENEYAADPWVQDQMQRKLTLERFQREASSGTGLNPGFDFSGAEISGNYTKGGPDFSSLEK
;
A
#
# COMPACT_ATOMS: atom_id res chain seq x y z
N LEU A 1 -5.05 -22.58 11.05
CA LEU A 1 -5.53 -21.19 11.28
C LEU A 1 -5.53 -20.40 9.98
N LEU A 2 -4.44 -20.44 9.20
CA LEU A 2 -4.40 -19.91 7.83
C LEU A 2 -3.39 -20.73 7.01
N GLN A 3 -3.71 -21.11 5.78
CA GLN A 3 -2.79 -21.80 4.87
C GLN A 3 -3.18 -21.49 3.42
N GLY A 4 -2.21 -21.14 2.59
CA GLY A 4 -2.43 -20.92 1.16
C GLY A 4 -1.27 -20.19 0.50
N LYS A 5 -1.41 -19.95 -0.80
CA LYS A 5 -0.46 -19.17 -1.59
C LYS A 5 -0.82 -17.69 -1.50
N LEU A 6 0.11 -16.87 -1.04
CA LEU A 6 -0.03 -15.41 -1.01
C LEU A 6 -0.34 -14.88 -2.41
N PHE A 7 -1.07 -13.76 -2.47
CA PHE A 7 -1.46 -13.15 -3.74
C PHE A 7 -0.26 -12.78 -4.62
N ASP A 8 0.83 -12.31 -4.00
CA ASP A 8 2.09 -12.02 -4.69
C ASP A 8 3.28 -12.32 -3.74
N SER A 9 4.49 -12.13 -4.26
CA SER A 9 5.74 -12.37 -3.55
C SER A 9 5.99 -11.41 -2.39
N THR A 10 6.59 -11.94 -1.33
CA THR A 10 7.04 -11.20 -0.14
C THR A 10 8.51 -11.47 0.13
N VAL A 11 9.19 -10.50 0.73
CA VAL A 11 10.57 -10.68 1.23
C VAL A 11 10.51 -11.55 2.47
N ALA A 12 10.82 -12.83 2.32
CA ALA A 12 10.66 -13.83 3.38
C ALA A 12 11.45 -13.48 4.65
N ASP A 13 12.64 -12.91 4.50
CA ASP A 13 13.55 -12.57 5.60
C ASP A 13 13.03 -11.41 6.48
N GLU A 14 12.12 -10.59 5.95
CA GLU A 14 11.51 -9.47 6.69
C GLU A 14 10.14 -9.84 7.32
N GLY A 15 9.67 -11.07 7.09
CA GLY A 15 8.40 -11.54 7.63
C GLY A 15 8.47 -11.69 9.15
N THR A 16 7.55 -11.04 9.86
CA THR A 16 7.47 -11.12 11.32
C THR A 16 6.06 -11.46 11.78
N TRP A 17 5.95 -12.09 12.94
CA TRP A 17 4.66 -12.33 13.59
C TRP A 17 4.76 -12.07 15.08
N THR A 18 3.68 -11.56 15.66
CA THR A 18 3.55 -11.33 17.10
C THR A 18 2.28 -12.00 17.61
N LEU A 19 2.35 -12.52 18.84
CA LEU A 19 1.17 -12.96 19.57
C LEU A 19 0.75 -11.82 20.50
N GLU A 20 -0.43 -11.27 20.24
CA GLU A 20 -1.01 -10.21 21.06
C GLU A 20 -2.01 -10.79 22.06
N ASP A 21 -2.35 -9.98 23.07
CA ASP A 21 -3.39 -10.32 24.03
C ASP A 21 -4.70 -10.67 23.30
N ARG A 22 -5.50 -11.54 23.92
CA ARG A 22 -6.78 -12.07 23.36
C ARG A 22 -6.62 -13.05 22.19
N LYS A 23 -5.49 -13.77 22.11
CA LYS A 23 -5.27 -14.86 21.13
C LYS A 23 -5.27 -14.36 19.67
N LEU A 24 -4.83 -13.12 19.45
CA LEU A 24 -4.65 -12.57 18.11
C LEU A 24 -3.21 -12.80 17.65
N ILE A 25 -3.03 -13.44 16.49
CA ILE A 25 -1.72 -13.54 15.83
C ILE A 25 -1.66 -12.45 14.78
N ARG A 26 -0.74 -11.49 14.95
CA ARG A 26 -0.51 -10.40 13.99
C ARG A 26 0.69 -10.76 13.12
N ILE A 27 0.45 -11.00 11.84
CA ILE A 27 1.50 -11.32 10.86
C ILE A 27 1.75 -10.07 10.01
N VAL A 28 3.02 -9.68 9.90
CA VAL A 28 3.48 -8.55 9.07
C VAL A 28 4.42 -9.10 8.02
N LEU A 29 4.04 -8.92 6.75
CA LEU A 29 4.83 -9.35 5.59
C LEU A 29 5.22 -8.13 4.77
N THR A 30 6.48 -8.10 4.33
CA THR A 30 6.93 -7.08 3.40
C THR A 30 6.74 -7.54 1.97
N LYS A 31 5.98 -6.80 1.16
CA LYS A 31 5.87 -7.05 -0.28
C LYS A 31 7.21 -6.81 -0.99
N THR A 32 7.53 -7.68 -1.95
CA THR A 32 8.72 -7.50 -2.80
C THR A 32 8.57 -6.28 -3.71
N ASN A 33 7.39 -6.11 -4.32
CA ASN A 33 7.03 -4.92 -5.09
C ASN A 33 6.16 -3.99 -4.23
N ARG A 34 6.70 -2.81 -3.91
CA ARG A 34 6.10 -1.80 -3.01
C ARG A 34 5.46 -0.63 -3.77
N ASP A 35 5.24 -0.77 -5.07
CA ASP A 35 4.59 0.25 -5.88
C ASP A 35 3.12 0.38 -5.50
N ALA A 36 2.58 1.61 -5.50
CA ALA A 36 1.16 1.84 -5.26
C ALA A 36 0.27 1.14 -6.29
N GLY A 37 0.79 0.87 -7.49
CA GLY A 37 0.11 0.07 -8.51
C GLY A 37 0.01 -1.42 -8.19
N ASN A 38 0.80 -1.93 -7.23
CA ASN A 38 0.75 -3.32 -6.77
C ASN A 38 -0.11 -3.47 -5.50
N CYS A 39 -1.32 -2.89 -5.53
CA CYS A 39 -2.30 -3.14 -4.49
C CYS A 39 -2.81 -4.57 -4.60
N TRP A 40 -2.70 -5.32 -3.50
CA TRP A 40 -3.23 -6.69 -3.48
C TRP A 40 -4.73 -6.62 -3.33
N THR A 41 -5.45 -7.27 -4.23
CA THR A 41 -6.92 -7.31 -4.20
C THR A 41 -7.44 -8.39 -3.23
N SER A 42 -6.58 -9.32 -2.86
CA SER A 42 -6.83 -10.38 -1.88
C SER A 42 -5.58 -10.70 -1.07
N LEU A 43 -5.74 -11.38 0.07
CA LEU A 43 -4.59 -11.86 0.86
C LEU A 43 -3.92 -13.07 0.21
N LEU A 44 -4.72 -14.02 -0.28
CA LEU A 44 -4.29 -15.23 -0.97
C LEU A 44 -4.79 -15.20 -2.41
N GLU A 45 -4.13 -15.92 -3.32
CA GLU A 45 -4.43 -15.89 -4.77
C GLU A 45 -5.91 -16.13 -5.10
N ASN A 46 -6.63 -16.92 -4.29
CA ASN A 46 -8.05 -17.26 -4.50
C ASN A 46 -8.93 -17.12 -3.25
N GLU A 47 -8.40 -16.58 -2.15
CA GLU A 47 -9.13 -16.46 -0.88
C GLU A 47 -8.92 -15.10 -0.22
N TYR A 48 -9.91 -14.68 0.56
CA TYR A 48 -9.91 -13.40 1.28
C TYR A 48 -9.77 -12.19 0.34
N ALA A 49 -10.56 -12.19 -0.74
CA ALA A 49 -10.68 -11.04 -1.62
C ALA A 49 -11.43 -9.89 -0.92
N ALA A 50 -10.90 -8.69 -1.06
CA ALA A 50 -11.62 -7.48 -0.69
C ALA A 50 -12.75 -7.23 -1.69
N ASP A 51 -13.87 -6.69 -1.23
CA ASP A 51 -14.92 -6.22 -2.13
C ASP A 51 -14.45 -5.00 -2.93
N PRO A 52 -15.10 -4.67 -4.08
CA PRO A 52 -14.65 -3.59 -4.95
C PRO A 52 -14.53 -2.23 -4.28
N TRP A 53 -15.35 -1.94 -3.26
CA TRP A 53 -15.30 -0.67 -2.55
C TRP A 53 -14.11 -0.63 -1.59
N VAL A 54 -13.86 -1.71 -0.85
CA VAL A 54 -12.66 -1.82 0.00
C VAL A 54 -11.37 -1.81 -0.82
N GLN A 55 -11.34 -2.46 -1.99
CA GLN A 55 -10.19 -2.39 -2.91
C GLN A 55 -9.90 -0.95 -3.35
N ASP A 56 -10.94 -0.19 -3.69
CA ASP A 56 -10.82 1.22 -4.06
C ASP A 56 -10.24 2.05 -2.91
N GLN A 57 -10.73 1.84 -1.68
CA GLN A 57 -10.18 2.51 -0.49
C GLN A 57 -8.70 2.18 -0.24
N MET A 58 -8.31 0.91 -0.41
CA MET A 58 -6.92 0.47 -0.28
C MET A 58 -6.02 1.14 -1.33
N GLN A 59 -6.44 1.12 -2.60
CA GLN A 59 -5.71 1.74 -3.71
C GLN A 59 -5.55 3.25 -3.50
N ARG A 60 -6.62 3.93 -3.06
CA ARG A 60 -6.62 5.36 -2.73
C ARG A 60 -5.62 5.68 -1.63
N LYS A 61 -5.60 4.88 -0.55
CA LYS A 61 -4.66 5.05 0.56
C LYS A 61 -3.21 4.83 0.14
N LEU A 62 -2.92 3.77 -0.60
CA LEU A 62 -1.56 3.49 -1.09
C LEU A 62 -1.04 4.59 -2.03
N THR A 63 -1.92 5.12 -2.88
CA THR A 63 -1.57 6.23 -3.78
C THR A 63 -1.26 7.51 -2.99
N LEU A 64 -2.03 7.81 -1.93
CA LEU A 64 -1.76 8.95 -1.05
C LEU A 64 -0.43 8.79 -0.29
N GLU A 65 -0.16 7.60 0.25
CA GLU A 65 1.10 7.31 0.96
C GLU A 65 2.31 7.45 0.03
N ARG A 66 2.21 7.01 -1.23
CA ARG A 66 3.22 7.24 -2.26
C ARG A 66 3.44 8.74 -2.49
N PHE A 67 2.37 9.51 -2.69
CA PHE A 67 2.46 10.94 -2.92
C PHE A 67 3.13 11.68 -1.75
N GLN A 68 2.77 11.34 -0.52
CA GLN A 68 3.39 11.89 0.69
C GLN A 68 4.88 11.53 0.79
N ARG A 69 5.25 10.29 0.43
CA ARG A 69 6.64 9.85 0.40
C ARG A 69 7.46 10.60 -0.67
N GLU A 70 6.96 10.71 -1.89
CA GLU A 70 7.62 11.43 -2.98
C GLU A 70 7.76 12.92 -2.69
N ALA A 71 6.74 13.53 -2.07
CA ALA A 71 6.76 14.93 -1.64
C ALA A 71 7.75 15.20 -0.50
N SER A 72 8.05 14.19 0.33
CA SER A 72 9.03 14.31 1.42
C SER A 72 10.45 13.92 1.01
N SER A 73 10.62 13.12 -0.04
CA SER A 73 11.91 12.55 -0.45
C SER A 73 12.70 13.37 -1.48
N GLY A 74 12.33 14.63 -1.75
CA GLY A 74 13.16 15.54 -2.55
C GLY A 74 12.58 16.02 -3.88
N THR A 75 11.33 15.69 -4.21
CA THR A 75 10.60 16.45 -5.23
C THR A 75 10.23 17.81 -4.64
N GLY A 76 10.25 18.90 -5.42
CA GLY A 76 10.18 20.31 -4.95
C GLY A 76 8.90 20.78 -4.23
N LEU A 77 8.20 19.90 -3.52
CA LEU A 77 7.14 20.24 -2.59
C LEU A 77 7.74 20.45 -1.19
N ASN A 78 7.27 21.52 -0.53
CA ASN A 78 7.84 21.95 0.75
C ASN A 78 7.71 20.84 1.82
N PRO A 79 8.75 20.58 2.64
CA PRO A 79 8.72 19.69 3.82
C PRO A 79 7.73 20.07 4.94
N GLY A 80 6.72 20.87 4.63
CA GLY A 80 5.62 21.30 5.49
C GLY A 80 4.29 21.38 4.72
N PHE A 81 4.16 20.71 3.59
CA PHE A 81 2.87 20.58 2.92
C PHE A 81 1.93 19.77 3.80
N ASP A 82 0.87 20.41 4.27
CA ASP A 82 -0.11 19.78 5.14
C ASP A 82 -1.07 18.91 4.33
N PHE A 83 -1.01 17.61 4.56
CA PHE A 83 -1.87 16.61 3.94
C PHE A 83 -3.11 16.28 4.78
N SER A 84 -3.35 16.98 5.90
CA SER A 84 -4.42 16.67 6.86
C SER A 84 -5.83 16.68 6.27
N GLY A 85 -6.05 17.32 5.12
CA GLY A 85 -7.31 17.31 4.36
C GLY A 85 -7.20 16.86 2.91
N ALA A 86 -6.09 16.21 2.53
CA ALA A 86 -5.84 15.85 1.15
C ALA A 86 -6.66 14.62 0.73
N GLU A 87 -7.45 14.79 -0.34
CA GLU A 87 -8.21 13.71 -0.95
C GLU A 87 -7.70 13.41 -2.36
N ILE A 88 -7.39 12.13 -2.63
CA ILE A 88 -7.08 11.66 -3.97
C ILE A 88 -8.39 11.54 -4.76
N SER A 89 -8.48 12.23 -5.89
CA SER A 89 -9.56 12.14 -6.86
C SER A 89 -8.99 11.86 -8.27
N GLY A 90 -9.82 11.31 -9.17
CA GLY A 90 -9.40 10.97 -10.54
C GLY A 90 -8.95 9.51 -10.70
N ASN A 91 -8.17 9.24 -11.76
CA ASN A 91 -7.78 7.86 -12.08
C ASN A 91 -6.48 7.46 -11.36
N TYR A 92 -6.61 6.76 -10.24
CA TYR A 92 -5.49 6.25 -9.43
C TYR A 92 -5.32 4.72 -9.52
N THR A 93 -6.04 4.05 -10.44
CA THR A 93 -6.06 2.58 -10.57
C THR A 93 -4.70 1.92 -10.85
N LYS A 94 -3.69 2.71 -11.24
CA LYS A 94 -2.29 2.27 -11.44
C LYS A 94 -1.29 2.94 -10.49
N GLY A 95 -1.74 3.38 -9.32
CA GLY A 95 -0.88 4.06 -8.35
C GLY A 95 -0.74 5.56 -8.57
N GLY A 96 -1.73 6.17 -9.25
CA GLY A 96 -1.82 7.61 -9.48
C GLY A 96 -0.87 8.16 -10.57
N PRO A 97 -0.89 9.48 -10.81
CA PRO A 97 0.08 10.16 -11.66
C PRO A 97 1.50 10.00 -11.11
N ASP A 98 2.47 9.80 -12.01
CA ASP A 98 3.88 9.65 -11.68
C ASP A 98 4.59 11.02 -11.75
N PHE A 99 5.04 11.52 -10.60
CA PHE A 99 5.68 12.83 -10.50
C PHE A 99 7.21 12.78 -10.69
N SER A 100 7.80 11.60 -10.90
CA SER A 100 9.23 11.46 -11.20
C SER A 100 9.67 12.27 -12.42
N SER A 101 8.77 12.45 -13.39
CA SER A 101 9.01 13.22 -14.61
C SER A 101 9.01 14.76 -14.43
N LEU A 102 8.60 15.27 -13.26
CA LEU A 102 8.66 16.71 -12.93
C LEU A 102 10.04 17.17 -12.44
N GLU A 103 11.03 16.28 -12.38
CA GLU A 103 12.42 16.57 -12.00
C GLU A 103 13.25 17.35 -13.07
N LYS A 104 12.63 18.19 -13.91
CA LYS A 104 13.36 19.04 -14.88
C LYS A 104 13.52 20.47 -14.42
#